data_AF-A0A523RWD3-F1
#
_entry.id   AF-A0A523RWD3-F1
#
_cell.length_a   1.000
_cell.length_b   1.000
_cell.length_c   1.000
_cell.angle_alpha   90.00
_cell.angle_beta   90.00
_cell.angle_gamma   90.00
#
_symmetry.space_group_name_H-M   'P 1'
#
loop_
_entity.id
_entity.type
_entity.pdbx_description
1 polymer ?
#
loop_
_entity_poly.entity_id
_entity_poly.type
_entity_poly.pdbx_seq_one_letter_code
_entity_poly.pdbx_strand_id
1 'polypeptide(L)' 'MPVLCCPLTGTMMEQLKEKVKALREKRGWTQEDMAREIGVCLSTVQRWEKQGGNPTRLARRELARLFQKAGI' A
#
# COMPACT_ATOMS: atom_id res chain seq x y z
N MET A 1 0.73 -1.40 26.25
CA MET A 1 1.28 -0.50 25.22
C MET A 1 2.77 -0.79 25.13
N PRO A 2 3.39 -1.11 23.98
CA PRO A 2 2.91 -1.17 22.60
C PRO A 2 2.78 -2.62 22.10
N VAL A 3 1.81 -2.87 21.22
CA VAL A 3 1.71 -4.16 20.54
C VAL A 3 2.87 -4.28 19.55
N LEU A 4 3.76 -5.23 19.86
CA LEU A 4 4.62 -5.89 18.89
C LEU A 4 3.75 -6.30 17.70
N CYS A 5 4.00 -5.74 16.54
CA CYS A 5 3.74 -6.45 15.29
C CYS A 5 4.90 -6.15 14.33
N CYS A 6 5.99 -6.87 14.55
CA CYS A 6 6.85 -7.26 13.46
C CYS A 6 6.96 -8.78 13.55
N PRO A 7 6.40 -9.48 12.54
CA PRO A 7 7.14 -10.57 11.96
C PRO A 7 7.30 -10.30 10.45
N LEU A 8 8.54 -10.24 9.98
CA LEU A 8 9.18 -11.31 9.21
C LEU A 8 8.60 -11.47 7.80
N THR A 9 9.43 -11.16 6.80
CA THR A 9 9.53 -11.92 5.54
C THR A 9 8.21 -12.34 4.87
N GLY A 10 7.34 -11.38 4.58
CA GLY A 10 6.19 -11.59 3.71
C GLY A 10 6.60 -11.49 2.25
N THR A 11 6.51 -12.59 1.51
CA THR A 11 6.65 -12.64 0.06
C THR A 11 5.86 -11.50 -0.60
N MET A 12 6.38 -11.01 -1.73
CA MET A 12 6.02 -9.75 -2.44
C MET A 12 4.51 -9.46 -2.69
N MET A 13 3.56 -10.32 -2.32
CA MET A 13 2.12 -10.14 -2.58
C MET A 13 1.15 -10.34 -1.40
N GLU A 14 1.52 -10.92 -0.25
CA GLU A 14 0.49 -11.41 0.70
C GLU A 14 -0.17 -10.37 1.61
N GLN A 15 0.37 -9.16 1.79
CA GLN A 15 -0.31 -8.12 2.59
C GLN A 15 -0.26 -6.74 1.95
N LEU A 16 -0.77 -6.62 0.71
CA LEU A 16 -0.95 -5.34 0.02
C LEU A 16 -1.62 -4.29 0.92
N LYS A 17 -2.65 -4.70 1.68
CA LYS A 17 -3.38 -3.86 2.63
C LYS A 17 -2.46 -3.21 3.66
N GLU A 18 -1.60 -4.00 4.31
CA GLU A 18 -0.72 -3.51 5.37
C GLU A 18 0.37 -2.62 4.79
N LYS A 19 0.96 -3.00 3.65
CA LYS A 19 1.96 -2.17 2.97
C LYS A 19 1.40 -0.84 2.50
N VAL A 20 0.18 -0.84 1.95
CA VAL A 20 -0.52 0.38 1.52
C VAL A 20 -0.78 1.28 2.73
N LYS A 21 -1.29 0.72 3.84
CA LYS A 21 -1.55 1.49 5.06
C LYS A 21 -0.25 2.06 5.66
N ALA A 22 0.81 1.26 5.75
CA ALA A 22 2.11 1.69 6.25
C ALA A 22 2.74 2.77 5.37
N LEU A 23 2.65 2.64 4.05
CA LEU A 23 3.11 3.66 3.10
C LEU A 23 2.35 4.97 3.29
N ARG A 24 1.03 4.90 3.49
CA ARG A 24 0.17 6.06 3.70
C ARG A 24 0.51 6.79 5.00
N GLU A 25 0.69 6.05 6.09
CA GLU A 25 1.09 6.58 7.40
C GLU A 25 2.49 7.21 7.35
N LYS A 26 3.45 6.53 6.71
CA LYS A 26 4.84 7.02 6.60
C LYS A 26 4.97 8.31 5.80
N ARG A 27 4.07 8.52 4.82
CA ARG A 27 4.05 9.72 3.97
C ARG A 27 3.04 10.77 4.39
N GLY A 28 2.18 10.48 5.37
CA GLY A 28 1.08 11.35 5.76
C GLY A 28 0.06 11.58 4.63
N TRP A 29 -0.10 10.61 3.72
CA TRP A 29 -0.98 10.76 2.56
C TRP A 29 -2.44 10.48 2.92
N THR A 30 -3.37 11.15 2.24
CA THR A 30 -4.77 10.71 2.21
C THR A 30 -4.95 9.57 1.21
N GLN A 31 -6.08 8.88 1.27
CA GLN A 31 -6.41 7.87 0.25
C GLN A 31 -6.50 8.48 -1.16
N GLU A 32 -6.91 9.74 -1.26
CA GLU A 32 -6.98 10.49 -2.52
C GLU A 32 -5.59 10.84 -3.05
N ASP A 33 -4.67 11.29 -2.19
CA ASP A 33 -3.29 11.58 -2.61
C ASP A 33 -2.62 10.33 -3.16
N MET A 34 -2.80 9.20 -2.48
CA MET A 34 -2.28 7.92 -2.97
C MET A 34 -2.92 7.52 -4.31
N ALA A 35 -4.23 7.72 -4.46
CA ALA A 35 -4.93 7.43 -5.70
C ALA A 35 -4.39 8.27 -6.86
N ARG A 36 -4.14 9.57 -6.63
CA ARG A 36 -3.53 10.48 -7.62
C ARG A 36 -2.09 10.08 -7.96
N GLU A 37 -1.29 9.73 -6.97
CA GLU A 37 0.12 9.34 -7.19
C GLU A 37 0.23 8.03 -7.99
N ILE A 38 -0.60 7.03 -7.67
CA ILE A 38 -0.60 5.73 -8.36
C ILE A 38 -1.34 5.81 -9.70
N GLY A 39 -2.17 6.83 -9.91
CA GLY A 39 -3.02 6.98 -11.09
C GLY A 39 -4.20 6.02 -11.11
N VAL A 40 -4.78 5.72 -9.95
CA VAL A 40 -5.99 4.88 -9.80
C VAL A 40 -7.11 5.67 -9.16
N CYS A 41 -8.34 5.15 -9.22
CA CYS A 41 -9.47 5.78 -8.56
C CYS A 41 -9.41 5.56 -7.03
N LEU A 42 -9.95 6.51 -6.26
CA LEU A 42 -10.07 6.40 -4.80
C LEU A 42 -10.73 5.08 -4.35
N SER A 43 -11.78 4.66 -5.06
CA SER A 43 -12.49 3.39 -4.80
C SER A 43 -11.59 2.16 -4.93
N THR A 44 -10.54 2.22 -5.75
CA THR A 44 -9.56 1.15 -5.93
C THR A 44 -8.64 1.07 -4.71
N VAL A 45 -8.16 2.21 -4.22
CA VAL A 45 -7.36 2.30 -2.99
C VAL A 45 -8.17 1.81 -1.78
N GLN A 46 -9.42 2.27 -1.65
CA GLN A 46 -10.33 1.82 -0.60
C GLN A 46 -10.57 0.30 -0.63
N ARG A 47 -10.72 -0.27 -1.83
CA ARG A 47 -10.85 -1.73 -1.99
C ARG A 47 -9.59 -2.45 -1.51
N TRP A 48 -8.40 -1.97 -1.88
CA TRP A 48 -7.13 -2.55 -1.43
C TRP A 48 -6.98 -2.49 0.09
N GLU A 49 -7.34 -1.37 0.72
CA GLU A 49 -7.27 -1.23 2.18
C GLU A 49 -8.35 -2.06 2.90
N LYS A 50 -9.54 -2.22 2.32
CA LYS A 50 -10.66 -2.91 2.97
C LYS A 50 -10.59 -4.43 2.82
N GLN A 51 -10.42 -4.92 1.59
CA GLN A 51 -10.55 -6.33 1.22
C GLN A 51 -9.26 -6.92 0.64
N GLY A 52 -8.22 -6.10 0.43
CA GLY A 52 -7.13 -6.47 -0.46
C GLY A 52 -7.61 -6.53 -1.90
N GLY A 53 -6.75 -7.05 -2.78
CA GLY A 53 -7.11 -7.21 -4.18
C GLY A 53 -5.88 -7.41 -5.05
N ASN A 54 -6.11 -7.71 -6.31
CA ASN A 54 -5.06 -7.87 -7.29
C ASN A 54 -4.91 -6.56 -8.09
N PRO A 55 -3.93 -5.70 -7.77
CA PRO A 55 -3.70 -4.46 -8.50
C PRO A 55 -3.34 -4.79 -9.95
N THR A 56 -3.81 -3.95 -10.87
CA THR A 56 -3.42 -4.03 -12.29
C THR A 56 -1.91 -3.92 -12.44
N ARG A 57 -1.37 -4.40 -13.57
CA ARG A 57 0.08 -4.40 -13.83
C ARG A 57 0.73 -3.02 -13.65
N LEU A 58 0.03 -1.95 -14.04
CA LEU A 58 0.48 -0.57 -13.83
C LEU A 58 0.51 -0.20 -12.34
N ALA A 59 -0.60 -0.40 -11.62
CA ALA A 59 -0.67 -0.14 -10.20
C ALA A 59 0.38 -0.92 -9.41
N ARG A 60 0.65 -2.17 -9.78
CA ARG A 60 1.69 -2.99 -9.13
C ARG A 60 3.09 -2.39 -9.32
N ARG A 61 3.39 -1.85 -10.50
CA ARG A 61 4.67 -1.19 -10.79
C ARG A 61 4.85 0.08 -9.95
N GLU A 62 3.80 0.90 -9.88
CA GLU A 62 3.84 2.14 -9.07
C GLU A 62 3.92 1.82 -7.57
N LEU A 63 3.14 0.85 -7.08
CA LEU A 63 3.24 0.38 -5.70
C LEU A 63 4.66 -0.11 -5.38
N ALA A 64 5.28 -0.91 -6.25
CA ALA A 64 6.65 -1.37 -6.05
C ALA A 64 7.66 -0.21 -6.00
N ARG A 65 7.48 0.82 -6.84
CA ARG A 65 8.29 2.04 -6.83
C ARG A 65 8.11 2.82 -5.52
N LEU A 66 6.87 2.96 -5.05
CA LEU A 66 6.55 3.68 -3.83
C LEU A 66 7.07 2.96 -2.59
N PHE A 67 6.98 1.63 -2.53
CA PHE A 67 7.55 0.82 -1.45
C PHE A 67 9.07 0.95 -1.40
N GLN A 68 9.77 0.86 -2.53
CA GLN A 68 11.22 1.11 -2.59
C GLN A 68 11.59 2.51 -2.09
N LYS A 69 10.89 3.55 -2.56
CA LYS A 69 11.15 4.94 -2.13
C LYS A 69 10.83 5.17 -0.64
N ALA A 70 9.88 4.41 -0.09
CA ALA A 70 9.53 4.47 1.33
C ALA A 70 10.40 3.54 2.20
N GLY A 71 11.21 2.66 1.63
CA GLY A 71 11.99 1.66 2.37
C GLY A 71 11.10 0.66 3.12
N ILE A 72 10.06 0.13 2.45
CA ILE A 72 9.15 -0.92 2.92
C ILE A 72 9.34 -2.17 2.06
#